data_AF-A0A5C8BHA3-F1
#
_entry.id   AF-A0A5C8BHA3-F1
#
_cell.length_a   1.000
_cell.length_b   1.000
_cell.length_c   1.000
_cell.angle_alpha   90.00
_cell.angle_beta   90.00
_cell.angle_gamma   90.00
#
_symmetry.space_group_name_H-M   'P 1'
#
loop_
_entity.id
_entity.type
_entity.pdbx_description
1 polymer ?
#
loop_
_entity_poly.entity_id
_entity_poly.type
_entity_poly.pdbx_seq_one_letter_code
_entity_poly.pdbx_strand_id
1 'polypeptide(L)' 'MKFITTKIMSSELDQDLKVSIATQIIPITYGNNTILMFVINSLERPVYYKEKLYIRSGNSTVEVNGSKVASVFALFPS' A
#
# COMPACT_ATOMS: atom_id res chain seq x y z
N MET A 1 -18.23 -6.03 2.20
CA MET A 1 -17.34 -4.84 2.27
C MET A 1 -16.80 -4.61 3.69
N LYS A 2 -17.66 -4.50 4.73
CA LYS A 2 -17.28 -4.30 6.15
C LYS A 2 -16.09 -5.16 6.63
N PHE A 3 -16.07 -6.45 6.30
CA PHE A 3 -14.98 -7.36 6.67
C PHE A 3 -13.59 -6.89 6.22
N ILE A 4 -13.45 -6.49 4.95
CA ILE A 4 -12.17 -6.06 4.39
C ILE A 4 -11.73 -4.73 5.01
N THR A 5 -12.67 -3.78 5.13
CA THR A 5 -12.40 -2.48 5.75
C THR A 5 -11.95 -2.64 7.21
N THR A 6 -12.62 -3.49 7.99
CA THR A 6 -12.21 -3.81 9.37
C THR A 6 -10.80 -4.39 9.42
N LYS A 7 -10.46 -5.33 8.52
CA LYS A 7 -9.14 -5.96 8.48
C LYS A 7 -8.02 -4.97 8.13
N ILE A 8 -8.29 -4.01 7.24
CA ILE A 8 -7.36 -2.92 6.92
C ILE A 8 -7.15 -2.03 8.15
N MET A 9 -8.25 -1.60 8.79
CA MET A 9 -8.18 -0.71 9.95
C MET A 9 -7.46 -1.34 11.15
N SER A 10 -7.60 -2.66 11.34
CA SER A 10 -6.92 -3.41 12.41
C SER A 10 -5.49 -3.84 12.08
N SER A 11 -4.96 -3.52 10.89
CA SER A 11 -3.61 -3.90 10.49
C SER A 11 -2.53 -3.04 11.16
N GLU A 12 -1.27 -3.43 11.03
CA GLU A 12 -0.10 -2.66 11.50
C GLU A 12 0.41 -1.64 10.46
N LEU A 13 -0.39 -1.35 9.42
CA LEU A 13 -0.03 -0.33 8.43
C LEU A 13 0.02 1.08 9.05
N ASP A 14 0.67 2.01 8.36
CA ASP A 14 0.59 3.44 8.70
C ASP A 14 -0.86 3.93 8.66
N GLN A 15 -1.21 4.81 9.61
CA GLN A 15 -2.58 5.27 9.80
C GLN A 15 -3.12 6.05 8.59
N ASP A 16 -2.32 6.92 7.98
CA ASP A 16 -2.72 7.71 6.81
C ASP A 16 -2.98 6.78 5.62
N LEU A 17 -2.12 5.75 5.48
CA LEU A 17 -2.26 4.73 4.46
C LEU A 17 -3.55 3.92 4.64
N LYS A 18 -3.90 3.52 5.88
CA LYS A 18 -5.16 2.80 6.15
C LYS A 18 -6.37 3.62 5.73
N VAL A 19 -6.40 4.90 6.11
CA VAL A 19 -7.50 5.81 5.80
C VAL A 19 -7.61 6.01 4.28
N SER A 20 -6.48 6.20 3.60
CA SER A 20 -6.43 6.32 2.14
C SER A 20 -6.97 5.05 1.45
N ILE A 21 -6.49 3.86 1.83
CA ILE A 21 -6.94 2.60 1.23
C ILE A 21 -8.43 2.37 1.50
N ALA A 22 -8.90 2.63 2.73
CA ALA A 22 -10.29 2.42 3.11
C ALA A 22 -11.27 3.32 2.34
N THR A 23 -10.84 4.53 1.95
CA THR A 23 -11.65 5.49 1.19
C THR A 23 -11.59 5.26 -0.32
N GLN A 24 -10.59 4.54 -0.83
CA GLN A 24 -10.37 4.30 -2.26
C GLN A 24 -10.71 2.86 -2.72
N ILE A 25 -11.60 2.17 -2.00
CA ILE A 25 -12.07 0.83 -2.38
C ILE A 25 -13.13 0.97 -3.47
N ILE A 26 -12.83 0.46 -4.67
CA ILE A 26 -13.74 0.51 -5.82
C ILE A 26 -14.25 -0.91 -6.11
N PRO A 27 -15.54 -1.21 -5.88
CA PRO A 27 -16.13 -2.46 -6.32
C PRO A 27 -16.35 -2.43 -7.84
N ILE A 28 -15.90 -3.46 -8.53
CA ILE A 28 -16.05 -3.65 -9.98
C ILE A 28 -16.76 -4.97 -10.21
N THR A 29 -17.84 -4.95 -10.99
CA THR A 29 -18.51 -6.18 -11.43
C THR A 29 -17.80 -6.72 -12.66
N TYR A 30 -17.31 -7.95 -12.58
CA TYR A 30 -16.67 -8.65 -13.69
C TYR A 30 -17.32 -10.03 -13.87
N GLY A 31 -18.09 -10.18 -14.95
CA GLY A 31 -19.00 -11.31 -15.13
C GLY A 31 -19.99 -11.40 -13.97
N ASN A 32 -20.05 -12.56 -13.32
CA ASN A 32 -20.91 -12.79 -12.14
C ASN A 32 -20.20 -12.54 -10.80
N ASN A 33 -19.01 -11.94 -10.81
CA ASN A 33 -18.20 -11.73 -9.61
C ASN A 33 -18.02 -10.24 -9.31
N THR A 34 -17.92 -9.91 -8.02
CA THR A 34 -17.46 -8.59 -7.56
C THR A 34 -15.98 -8.66 -7.25
N ILE A 35 -15.20 -7.84 -7.95
CA ILE A 35 -13.77 -7.62 -7.71
C ILE A 35 -13.64 -6.32 -6.91
N LEU A 36 -12.76 -6.30 -5.91
CA LEU A 36 -12.42 -5.08 -5.18
C LEU A 36 -11.08 -4.55 -5.70
N MET A 37 -11.11 -3.39 -6.33
CA MET A 37 -9.92 -2.67 -6.75
C MET A 37 -9.50 -1.69 -5.67
N PHE A 38 -8.21 -1.67 -5.34
CA PHE A 38 -7.60 -0.73 -4.42
C PHE A 38 -6.60 0.10 -5.20
N VAL A 39 -6.78 1.41 -5.19
CA VAL A 39 -5.75 2.33 -5.67
C VAL A 39 -4.93 2.73 -4.46
N ILE A 40 -3.64 2.39 -4.48
CA ILE A 40 -2.72 2.73 -3.39
C ILE A 40 -1.78 3.81 -3.92
N ASN A 41 -1.98 5.04 -3.45
CA ASN A 41 -1.07 6.14 -3.73
C ASN A 41 0.11 6.09 -2.75
N SER A 42 1.31 6.40 -3.24
CA SER A 42 2.46 6.59 -2.37
C SER A 42 2.24 7.79 -1.46
N LEU A 43 2.62 7.65 -0.19
CA LEU A 43 2.78 8.81 0.69
C LEU A 43 4.06 9.56 0.31
N GLU A 44 4.19 10.81 0.78
CA GLU A 44 5.40 11.63 0.62
C GLU A 44 6.59 11.13 1.46
N ARG A 45 6.42 10.02 2.16
CA ARG A 45 7.41 9.40 3.05
C ARG A 45 7.41 7.87 2.90
N PRO A 46 8.53 7.20 3.20
CA PRO A 46 8.56 5.74 3.23
C PRO A 46 7.61 5.19 4.29
N VAL A 47 6.85 4.15 3.92
CA VAL A 47 5.95 3.44 4.83
C VAL A 47 6.55 2.10 5.20
N TYR A 48 6.91 1.95 6.47
CA TYR A 48 7.47 0.72 7.00
C TYR A 48 6.38 -0.25 7.43
N TYR A 49 6.62 -1.54 7.23
CA TYR A 49 5.81 -2.62 7.76
C TYR A 49 6.68 -3.49 8.65
N LYS A 50 6.38 -3.54 9.96
CA LYS A 50 7.20 -4.24 10.96
C LYS A 50 8.67 -3.83 10.90
N GLU A 51 8.93 -2.53 10.90
CA GLU A 51 10.27 -1.91 10.82
C GLU A 51 11.04 -2.16 9.52
N LYS A 52 10.43 -2.83 8.54
CA LYS A 52 11.03 -3.16 7.25
C LYS A 52 10.37 -2.38 6.12
N LEU A 53 11.16 -1.96 5.14
CA LEU A 53 10.62 -1.41 3.91
C LEU A 53 10.51 -2.51 2.87
N TYR A 54 9.40 -2.50 2.14
CA TYR A 54 9.20 -3.40 1.01
C TYR A 54 8.89 -2.59 -0.24
N ILE A 55 9.46 -3.00 -1.37
CA ILE A 55 9.13 -2.43 -2.67
C ILE A 55 8.59 -3.51 -3.58
N ARG A 56 7.69 -3.12 -4.48
CA ARG A 56 7.22 -4.00 -5.53
C ARG A 56 8.26 -4.03 -6.65
N SER A 57 8.73 -5.22 -6.98
CA SER A 57 9.63 -5.47 -8.11
C SER A 57 8.97 -6.50 -9.03
N GLY A 58 8.39 -6.01 -10.12
CA GLY A 58 7.58 -6.82 -11.03
C GLY A 58 6.35 -7.44 -10.34
N ASN A 59 6.25 -8.77 -10.39
CA ASN A 59 5.16 -9.51 -9.75
C ASN A 59 5.38 -9.76 -8.24
N SER A 60 6.58 -9.48 -7.74
CA SER A 60 7.03 -9.86 -6.40
C SER A 60 7.25 -8.65 -5.51
N THR A 61 7.31 -8.88 -4.20
CA THR A 61 7.62 -7.88 -3.18
C THR A 61 8.97 -8.22 -2.57
N VAL A 62 9.90 -7.28 -2.55
CA VAL A 62 11.25 -7.47 -2.00
C VAL A 62 11.50 -6.53 -0.83
N GLU A 63 12.15 -7.04 0.21
CA GLU A 63 12.60 -6.23 1.35
C GLU A 63 13.78 -5.34 0.94
N VAL A 64 13.78 -4.09 1.40
CA VAL A 64 14.80 -3.10 1.11
C VAL A 64 15.39 -2.60 2.42
N ASN A 65 16.72 -2.62 2.50
CA ASN A 65 17.44 -2.07 3.64
C ASN A 65 17.40 -0.53 3.62
N GLY A 66 17.31 0.12 4.79
CA GLY A 66 17.17 1.57 4.97
C GLY A 66 18.16 2.41 4.16
N SER A 67 19.39 1.92 3.96
CA SER A 67 20.43 2.60 3.17
C SER A 67 20.10 2.75 1.68
N LYS A 68 19.28 1.85 1.10
CA LYS A 68 18.80 1.93 -0.30
C LYS A 68 17.57 2.82 -0.46
N VAL A 69 16.87 3.14 0.63
CA VAL A 69 15.63 3.93 0.61
C VAL A 69 15.92 5.38 0.22
N ALA A 70 16.98 5.97 0.78
CA ALA A 70 17.43 7.30 0.39
C ALA A 70 17.79 7.37 -1.11
N SER A 71 18.40 6.32 -1.65
CA SER A 71 18.72 6.22 -3.09
C SER A 71 17.47 6.17 -3.97
N VAL A 72 16.39 5.54 -3.50
CA VAL A 72 15.12 5.46 -4.25
C VAL A 72 14.39 6.80 -4.24
N PHE A 73 14.33 7.50 -3.11
CA PHE A 73 13.71 8.83 -3.04
C PHE A 73 14.54 9.89 -3.78
N ALA A 74 15.87 9.75 -3.85
CA ALA A 74 16.71 10.62 -4.66
C ALA A 74 16.42 10.52 -6.18
N LEU A 75 15.76 9.47 -6.66
CA LEU A 75 15.37 9.32 -8.07
C LEU A 75 14.13 10.14 -8.43
N PHE A 76 13.41 10.70 -7.46
CA PHE A 76 12.21 11.51 -7.67
C PHE A 76 12.45 12.92 -7.10
N PRO A 77 13.08 13.82 -7.88
CA PRO A 77 13.28 15.20 -7.44
C PRO A 77 11.93 15.90 -7.26
N SER A 78 11.83 16.63 -6.15
CA SER A 78 10.74 17.55 -5.78
C SER A 78 10.58 18.69 -6.79
#